data_AF-A0A2V8C1Z8-F1
#
_entry.id   AF-A0A2V8C1Z8-F1
#
_cell.length_a   1.000
_cell.length_b   1.000
_cell.length_c   1.000
_cell.angle_alpha   90.00
_cell.angle_beta   90.00
_cell.angle_gamma   90.00
#
_symmetry.space_group_name_H-M   'P 1'
#
loop_
_entity.id
_entity.type
_entity.pdbx_description
1 polymer ?
#
loop_
_entity_poly.entity_id
_entity_poly.type
_entity_poly.pdbx_seq_one_letter_code
_entity_poly.pdbx_strand_id
1 'polypeptide(L)'
;FNLYYVSRYGFRPSKIAFLARHAWGGEYSLLVIKHWLGIFLRRFFELSQFKRSCLPNGPKVGSGGSLSPRSDWRAPADAEAAVWLQELADRVPDV
;
A
#
# COMPACT_ATOMS: atom_id res chain seq x y z
N PHE A 1 -8.64 0.34 -0.64
CA PHE A 1 -8.18 1.71 -0.97
C PHE A 1 -6.65 1.76 -1.18
N ASN A 2 -5.85 1.56 -0.13
CA ASN A 2 -4.38 1.69 -0.19
C ASN A 2 -3.71 0.85 -1.29
N LEU A 3 -4.08 -0.42 -1.39
CA LEU A 3 -3.58 -1.33 -2.42
C LEU A 3 -3.72 -0.75 -3.82
N TYR A 4 -4.89 -0.23 -4.17
CA TYR A 4 -5.17 0.29 -5.50
C TYR A 4 -4.26 1.47 -5.84
N TYR A 5 -4.12 2.45 -4.93
CA TYR A 5 -3.30 3.63 -5.20
C TYR A 5 -1.80 3.34 -5.19
N VAL A 6 -1.36 2.33 -4.44
CA VAL A 6 0.03 1.84 -4.52
C VAL A 6 0.28 1.06 -5.81
N SER A 7 -0.51 0.01 -6.10
CA SER A 7 -0.23 -0.89 -7.20
C SER A 7 -0.48 -0.26 -8.57
N ARG A 8 -1.47 0.62 -8.69
CA ARG A 8 -1.83 1.24 -9.97
C ARG A 8 -1.00 2.47 -10.29
N TYR A 9 -0.69 3.30 -9.28
CA TYR A 9 -0.10 4.62 -9.49
C TYR A 9 1.23 4.84 -8.78
N GLY A 10 1.65 3.94 -7.88
CA GLY A 10 2.89 4.12 -7.12
C GLY A 10 2.90 5.37 -6.24
N PHE A 11 1.73 5.84 -5.78
CA PHE A 11 1.64 7.07 -5.00
C PHE A 11 2.33 6.94 -3.63
N ARG A 12 2.96 8.03 -3.22
CA ARG A 12 3.54 8.18 -1.88
C ARG A 12 2.47 8.06 -0.78
N PRO A 13 2.81 7.56 0.42
CA PRO A 13 1.87 7.41 1.52
C PRO A 13 1.10 8.68 1.87
N SER A 14 1.77 9.83 1.94
CA SER A 14 1.11 11.12 2.19
C SER A 14 0.00 11.44 1.21
N LYS A 15 0.21 11.17 -0.09
CA LYS A 15 -0.80 11.35 -1.12
C LYS A 15 -1.98 10.41 -0.93
N ILE A 16 -1.71 9.16 -0.56
CA ILE A 16 -2.75 8.16 -0.28
C ILE A 16 -3.57 8.58 0.95
N ALA A 17 -2.91 9.03 2.02
CA ALA A 17 -3.57 9.53 3.23
C ALA A 17 -4.44 10.75 2.93
N PHE A 18 -3.94 11.70 2.11
CA PHE A 18 -4.72 12.85 1.65
C PHE A 18 -5.98 12.43 0.90
N LEU A 19 -5.86 11.51 -0.07
CA LEU A 19 -7.01 11.01 -0.84
C LEU A 19 -7.99 10.25 0.05
N ALA A 20 -7.48 9.41 0.95
CA ALA A 20 -8.30 8.66 1.90
C ALA A 20 -9.06 9.61 2.84
N ARG A 21 -8.44 10.69 3.31
CA ARG A 21 -9.09 11.68 4.17
C ARG A 21 -10.22 12.41 3.45
N HIS A 22 -10.06 12.71 2.16
CA HIS A 22 -11.14 13.33 1.38
C HIS A 22 -12.30 12.36 1.12
N ALA A 23 -11.99 11.08 0.90
CA ALA A 23 -13.02 10.08 0.65
C ALA A 23 -13.76 9.64 1.92
N TRP A 24 -13.06 9.55 3.06
CA TRP A 24 -13.55 8.90 4.28
C TRP A 24 -13.51 9.78 5.52
N GLY A 25 -13.22 11.08 5.38
CA GLY A 25 -12.99 11.97 6.52
C GLY A 25 -14.19 12.20 7.44
N GLY A 26 -15.40 11.88 6.97
CA GLY A 26 -16.62 11.87 7.78
C GLY A 26 -16.79 10.61 8.64
N GLU A 27 -16.08 9.51 8.32
CA GLU A 27 -16.22 8.22 9.01
C GLU A 27 -14.95 7.83 9.78
N TYR A 28 -13.76 8.16 9.25
CA TYR A 28 -12.48 7.84 9.84
C TYR A 28 -11.65 9.10 10.10
N SER A 29 -11.11 9.21 11.32
CA SER A 29 -10.14 10.23 11.66
C SER A 29 -8.84 10.05 10.87
N LEU A 30 -8.06 11.13 10.74
CA LEU A 30 -6.77 11.07 10.06
C LEU A 30 -5.82 10.07 10.74
N LEU A 31 -5.84 10.00 12.08
CA LEU A 31 -5.09 9.01 12.86
C LEU A 31 -5.43 7.56 12.48
N VAL A 32 -6.72 7.24 12.34
CA VAL A 32 -7.16 5.88 11.94
C VAL A 32 -6.66 5.57 10.52
N ILE A 33 -6.76 6.53 9.60
CA ILE A 33 -6.25 6.39 8.23
C ILE A 33 -4.73 6.16 8.24
N LYS A 34 -3.97 6.99 8.97
CA LYS A 34 -2.51 6.90 9.11
C LYS A 34 -2.10 5.53 9.68
N HIS A 35 -2.77 5.08 10.74
CA HIS A 35 -2.51 3.79 11.38
C HIS A 35 -2.65 2.61 10.40
N TRP A 36 -3.81 2.49 9.73
CA TRP A 36 -4.05 1.39 8.79
C TRP A 36 -3.20 1.48 7.53
N LEU A 37 -2.86 2.70 7.09
CA LEU A 37 -1.89 2.89 6.01
C LEU A 37 -0.50 2.40 6.43
N GLY A 38 -0.04 2.70 7.63
CA GLY A 38 1.24 2.19 8.16
C GLY A 38 1.28 0.66 8.22
N ILE A 39 0.21 0.02 8.74
CA ILE A 39 0.09 -1.45 8.75
C ILE A 39 0.14 -2.00 7.32
N PHE A 40 -0.58 -1.36 6.39
CA PHE A 40 -0.56 -1.77 4.99
C PHE A 40 0.84 -1.69 4.38
N LEU A 41 1.57 -0.59 4.56
CA LEU A 41 2.91 -0.39 3.98
C LEU A 41 3.89 -1.48 4.45
N ARG A 42 3.96 -1.71 5.76
CA ARG A 42 4.81 -2.77 6.34
C ARG A 42 4.44 -4.14 5.77
N ARG A 43 3.16 -4.50 5.80
CA ARG A 43 2.73 -5.82 5.31
C ARG A 43 2.96 -5.98 3.81
N PHE A 44 2.73 -4.93 3.03
CA PHE A 44 2.74 -5.00 1.58
C PHE A 44 4.16 -5.02 1.00
N PHE A 45 5.06 -4.16 1.50
CA PHE A 45 6.41 -4.03 0.97
C PHE A 45 7.44 -4.96 1.62
N GLU A 46 7.24 -5.35 2.88
CA GLU A 46 8.23 -6.13 3.65
C GLU A 46 7.73 -7.55 3.92
N LEU A 47 6.58 -7.70 4.60
CA LEU A 47 6.22 -9.00 5.17
C LEU A 47 5.52 -9.99 4.22
N SER A 48 4.94 -9.55 3.10
CA SER A 48 4.07 -10.41 2.27
C SER A 48 4.62 -10.78 0.90
N GLN A 49 5.71 -10.17 0.44
CA GLN A 49 6.19 -10.37 -0.93
C GLN A 49 6.70 -11.80 -1.18
N PHE A 50 7.36 -12.44 -0.20
CA PHE A 50 7.80 -13.83 -0.33
C PHE A 50 6.63 -14.79 -0.60
N LYS A 51 5.48 -14.58 0.05
CA LYS A 51 4.27 -15.40 -0.16
C LYS A 51 3.72 -15.26 -1.57
N ARG A 52 3.97 -14.12 -2.23
CA ARG A 52 3.51 -13.85 -3.58
C ARG A 52 4.41 -14.45 -4.66
N SER A 53 5.67 -14.71 -4.33
CA SER A 53 6.67 -15.20 -5.28
C SER A 53 6.33 -16.57 -5.87
N CYS A 54 5.50 -17.35 -5.18
CA CYS A 54 5.07 -18.69 -5.59
C CYS A 54 3.54 -18.82 -5.78
N LEU A 55 2.85 -17.74 -6.18
CA LEU A 55 1.40 -17.80 -6.38
C LEU A 55 0.99 -18.73 -7.54
N PRO A 56 -0.09 -19.53 -7.38
CA PRO A 56 -0.62 -20.36 -8.45
C PRO A 56 -1.16 -19.52 -9.61
N ASN A 57 -1.48 -20.18 -10.73
CA ASN A 57 -2.09 -19.53 -11.89
C ASN A 57 -3.48 -18.99 -11.55
N GLY A 58 -3.81 -17.83 -12.11
CA GLY A 58 -5.14 -17.23 -12.02
C GLY A 58 -5.27 -16.01 -12.93
N PRO A 59 -6.48 -15.71 -13.45
CA PRO A 59 -6.68 -14.58 -14.33
C PRO A 59 -6.64 -13.25 -13.57
N LYS A 60 -6.05 -12.22 -14.19
CA LYS A 60 -6.20 -10.84 -13.74
C LYS A 60 -7.62 -10.36 -14.06
N VAL A 61 -8.30 -9.77 -13.08
CA VAL A 61 -9.69 -9.29 -13.23
C VAL A 61 -9.80 -7.77 -13.27
N GLY A 62 -9.05 -7.06 -12.41
CA GLY A 62 -9.18 -5.61 -12.25
C GLY A 62 -8.16 -4.79 -13.06
N SER A 63 -8.57 -3.58 -13.47
CA SER A 63 -7.69 -2.58 -14.11
C SER A 63 -6.61 -2.02 -13.15
N GLY A 64 -6.85 -2.11 -11.83
CA GLY A 64 -5.91 -1.74 -10.78
C GLY A 64 -4.66 -2.62 -10.67
N GLY A 65 -4.59 -3.68 -11.46
CA GLY A 65 -3.49 -4.65 -11.44
C GLY A 65 -3.83 -5.94 -10.70
N SER A 66 -2.97 -6.92 -10.85
CA SER A 66 -2.89 -8.15 -10.07
C SER A 66 -1.63 -8.15 -9.21
N LEU A 67 -1.48 -9.15 -8.34
CA LEU A 67 -0.29 -9.33 -7.51
C LEU A 67 0.58 -10.52 -7.95
N SER A 68 0.42 -10.94 -9.20
CA SER A 68 1.22 -12.04 -9.76
C SER A 68 2.66 -11.57 -9.97
N PRO A 69 3.67 -12.33 -9.47
CA PRO A 69 5.09 -12.02 -9.68
C PRO A 69 5.51 -12.13 -11.15
N ARG A 70 4.64 -12.71 -11.99
CA ARG A 70 4.86 -12.92 -13.42
C ARG A 70 4.32 -11.77 -14.29
N SER A 71 3.55 -10.87 -13.69
CA SER A 71 2.87 -9.79 -14.43
C SER A 71 3.05 -8.46 -13.69
N ASP A 72 1.98 -7.89 -13.14
CA ASP A 72 1.89 -6.50 -12.71
C ASP A 72 2.74 -6.15 -11.46
N TRP A 73 3.06 -7.11 -10.59
CA TRP A 73 3.76 -6.82 -9.34
C TRP A 73 5.05 -7.62 -9.20
N ARG A 74 6.17 -6.99 -9.56
CA ARG A 74 7.52 -7.55 -9.48
C ARG A 74 8.31 -6.79 -8.41
N ALA A 75 8.51 -7.43 -7.26
CA ALA A 75 9.21 -6.84 -6.12
C ALA A 75 10.10 -7.89 -5.42
N PRO A 76 11.22 -7.46 -4.80
CA PRO A 76 12.09 -8.35 -4.03
C PRO A 76 11.38 -8.90 -2.79
N ALA A 77 11.63 -10.17 -2.45
CA ALA A 77 11.01 -10.83 -1.30
C ALA A 77 11.64 -10.42 0.05
N ASP A 78 12.80 -9.77 -0.01
CA ASP A 78 13.69 -9.34 1.07
C ASP A 78 13.79 -7.80 1.16
N ALA A 79 12.81 -7.09 0.59
CA ALA A 79 12.75 -5.63 0.66
C ALA A 79 12.24 -5.12 2.02
N GLU A 80 12.66 -3.91 2.40
CA GLU A 80 12.25 -3.23 3.63
C GLU A 80 11.18 -2.15 3.37
N ALA A 81 10.25 -1.94 4.31
CA ALA A 81 9.24 -0.89 4.21
C ALA A 81 9.70 0.47 4.80
N ALA A 82 10.92 0.57 5.29
CA ALA A 82 11.43 1.69 6.09
C ALA A 82 11.21 3.06 5.43
N VAL A 83 11.55 3.22 4.15
CA VAL A 83 11.43 4.51 3.44
C VAL A 83 9.97 4.96 3.35
N TRP A 84 9.03 4.02 3.17
CA TRP A 84 7.60 4.31 3.09
C TRP A 84 7.03 4.69 4.46
N LEU A 85 7.46 4.01 5.52
CA LEU A 85 7.04 4.33 6.88
C LEU A 85 7.59 5.69 7.35
N GLN A 86 8.84 6.00 6.99
CA GLN A 86 9.45 7.29 7.27
C GLN A 86 8.69 8.44 6.57
N GLU A 87 8.37 8.28 5.28
CA GLU A 87 7.59 9.27 4.55
C GLU A 87 6.21 9.50 5.18
N LEU A 88 5.54 8.42 5.61
CA LEU A 88 4.26 8.50 6.28
C LEU A 88 4.37 9.24 7.63
N ALA A 89 5.43 8.98 8.40
CA ALA A 89 5.67 9.63 9.68
C ALA A 89 5.94 11.13 9.51
N ASP A 90 6.81 11.49 8.56
CA ASP A 90 7.26 12.88 8.36
C ASP A 90 6.20 13.78 7.71
N ARG A 91 5.33 13.21 6.87
CA ARG A 91 4.44 13.99 6.00
C ARG A 91 2.97 13.94 6.39
N VAL A 92 2.54 13.00 7.22
CA VAL A 92 1.14 12.91 7.68
C VAL A 92 1.05 13.31 9.15
N PRO A 93 0.28 14.36 9.50
CA PRO A 93 0.13 14.80 10.88
C PRO A 93 -0.45 13.74 11.82
N ASP A 94 -0.15 13.88 13.12
CA ASP A 94 -0.71 13.09 14.22
C ASP A 94 -1.93 13.75 14.89
N VAL A 95 -2.55 14.71 14.21
CA VAL A 95 -3.73 15.46 14.71
C VAL A 95 -5.05 14.86 14.23
#